data_AF-B5M6Q2-F1
#
_entry.id   AF-B5M6Q2-F1
#
_cell.length_a   1.000
_cell.length_b   1.000
_cell.length_c   1.000
_cell.angle_alpha   90.00
_cell.angle_beta   90.00
_cell.angle_gamma   90.00
#
_symmetry.space_group_name_H-M   'P 1'
#
loop_
_entity.id
_entity.type
_entity.pdbx_description
1 polymer ?
#
loop_
_entity_poly.entity_id
_entity_poly.type
_entity_poly.pdbx_seq_one_letter_code
_entity_poly.pdbx_strand_id
1 'polypeptide(L)'
;ASPHFAKKKKKGPSGAGAADPNAGLTLQNQWNPEACDTCLTLSETERRLMIVEYPEADWACDPFLTLSETERLMIAEHTEADWGCRSVFAVESIPNKESGIFYYEMQISAITASVSIGLATKEMPLDKLVGYVKGTYSYDSRGYFWGHEVAGCSHLNKHPFIKVPKFGEGDVVGCGVNLEKRQIFYTLNGELLEP
;
A
#
# COMPACT_ATOMS: atom_id res chain seq x y z
N ALA A 1 22.58 69.91 11.43
CA ALA A 1 21.72 68.71 11.42
C ALA A 1 21.23 68.45 10.01
N SER A 2 21.79 67.42 9.36
CA SER A 2 21.22 66.67 8.22
C SER A 2 22.26 65.61 7.84
N PRO A 3 21.84 64.35 7.68
CA PRO A 3 22.40 63.57 6.58
C PRO A 3 21.31 62.92 5.73
N HIS A 4 21.50 63.06 4.42
CA HIS A 4 20.70 62.48 3.36
C HIS A 4 21.21 61.06 3.02
N PHE A 5 20.30 60.10 3.12
CA PHE A 5 20.14 58.84 2.37
C PHE A 5 21.36 58.01 1.91
N ALA A 6 21.53 56.85 2.56
CA ALA A 6 22.12 55.64 1.97
C ALA A 6 21.01 54.61 1.66
N LYS A 7 20.99 54.11 0.42
CA LYS A 7 20.01 53.16 -0.13
C LYS A 7 20.01 51.82 0.64
N LYS A 8 18.89 51.43 1.23
CA LYS A 8 18.64 50.03 1.65
C LYS A 8 18.07 49.22 0.49
N LYS A 9 18.82 48.18 0.08
CA LYS A 9 18.34 47.10 -0.82
C LYS A 9 17.09 46.45 -0.22
N LYS A 10 15.98 46.45 -0.96
CA LYS A 10 14.83 45.58 -0.67
C LYS A 10 15.24 44.13 -0.96
N LYS A 11 15.33 43.31 0.08
CA LYS A 11 15.42 41.86 -0.03
C LYS A 11 13.98 41.39 -0.27
N GLY A 12 13.71 40.81 -1.44
CA GLY A 12 12.40 40.21 -1.73
C GLY A 12 12.11 39.05 -0.75
N PRO A 13 10.82 38.70 -0.54
CA PRO A 13 10.49 37.60 0.34
C PRO A 13 11.10 36.31 -0.22
N SER A 14 11.93 35.68 0.60
CA SER A 14 12.40 34.32 0.40
C SER A 14 11.17 33.41 0.39
N GLY A 15 10.79 32.93 -0.80
CA GLY A 15 9.85 31.82 -0.93
C GLY A 15 10.50 30.58 -0.32
N ALA A 16 10.30 30.38 0.97
CA ALA A 16 10.35 29.05 1.54
C ALA A 16 9.17 28.31 0.93
N GLY A 17 9.44 27.39 0.01
CA GLY A 17 8.43 26.46 -0.48
C GLY A 17 7.84 25.77 0.73
N ALA A 18 6.58 26.08 1.02
CA ALA A 18 5.81 25.32 1.97
C ALA A 18 5.69 23.91 1.36
N ALA A 19 6.43 22.95 1.92
CA ALA A 19 6.19 21.56 1.63
C ALA A 19 4.75 21.26 2.06
N ASP A 20 3.95 20.71 1.16
CA ASP A 20 2.57 20.37 1.44
C ASP A 20 2.49 19.44 2.65
N PRO A 21 1.76 19.81 3.72
CA PRO A 21 1.63 18.98 4.93
C PRO A 21 0.86 17.67 4.67
N ASN A 22 0.37 17.49 3.44
CA ASN A 22 -0.43 16.36 2.98
C ASN A 22 0.15 15.66 1.75
N ALA A 23 1.48 15.57 1.63
CA ALA A 23 2.07 14.48 0.87
C ALA A 23 1.76 13.16 1.61
N GLY A 24 0.53 12.63 1.45
CA GLY A 24 0.25 11.23 1.73
C GLY A 24 1.18 10.35 0.89
N LEU A 25 1.21 9.05 1.17
CA LEU A 25 1.94 8.10 0.34
C LEU A 25 1.56 8.34 -1.12
N THR A 26 2.57 8.57 -1.96
CA THR A 26 2.32 8.81 -3.38
C THR A 26 1.67 7.57 -3.99
N LEU A 27 0.92 7.73 -5.08
CA LEU A 27 0.38 6.61 -5.87
C LEU A 27 1.48 5.63 -6.35
N GLN A 28 2.75 5.98 -6.12
CA GLN A 28 3.96 5.26 -6.50
C GLN A 28 4.68 4.60 -5.32
N ASN A 29 4.04 4.40 -4.15
CA ASN A 29 4.65 3.60 -3.08
C ASN A 29 4.68 2.11 -3.45
N GLN A 30 5.65 1.76 -4.29
CA GLN A 30 5.86 0.47 -4.93
C GLN A 30 6.61 -0.52 -4.00
N TRP A 31 6.77 -1.76 -4.45
CA TRP A 31 7.67 -2.72 -3.81
C TRP A 31 9.10 -2.21 -3.81
N ASN A 32 9.77 -2.33 -2.67
CA ASN A 32 11.15 -1.91 -2.47
C ASN A 32 12.12 -3.01 -2.91
N PRO A 33 12.88 -2.83 -4.00
CA PRO A 33 13.85 -3.83 -4.45
C PRO A 33 14.97 -4.10 -3.43
N GLU A 34 15.29 -3.13 -2.56
CA GLU A 34 16.29 -3.28 -1.50
C GLU A 34 15.75 -4.01 -0.26
N ALA A 35 14.43 -4.05 -0.10
CA ALA A 35 13.74 -4.77 0.97
C ALA A 35 12.86 -5.88 0.37
N CYS A 36 13.43 -6.59 -0.61
CA CYS A 36 12.85 -7.71 -1.32
C CYS A 36 13.78 -8.92 -1.15
N ASP A 37 13.23 -10.08 -0.80
CA ASP A 37 14.03 -11.30 -0.78
C ASP A 37 14.56 -11.62 -2.19
N THR A 38 15.78 -12.15 -2.27
CA THR A 38 16.46 -12.48 -3.53
C THR A 38 15.77 -13.56 -4.36
N CYS A 39 14.90 -14.38 -3.76
CA CYS A 39 14.09 -15.36 -4.50
C CYS A 39 12.79 -14.78 -5.07
N LEU A 40 12.57 -13.47 -4.94
CA LEU A 40 11.47 -12.74 -5.57
C LEU A 40 12.01 -11.89 -6.72
N THR A 41 11.34 -11.95 -7.87
CA THR A 41 11.55 -11.01 -8.98
C THR A 41 10.46 -9.97 -8.98
N LEU A 42 10.87 -8.71 -9.03
CA LEU A 42 9.96 -7.57 -9.19
C LEU A 42 9.94 -7.14 -10.65
N SER A 43 8.75 -6.96 -11.21
CA SER A 43 8.57 -6.37 -12.54
C SER A 43 7.47 -5.32 -12.54
N GLU A 44 7.61 -4.35 -13.43
CA GLU A 44 6.60 -3.31 -13.68
C GLU A 44 5.80 -3.66 -14.92
N THR A 45 4.48 -3.55 -14.84
CA THR A 45 3.60 -3.57 -16.00
C THR A 45 2.82 -2.28 -16.09
N GLU A 46 2.84 -1.64 -17.26
CA GLU A 46 2.06 -0.46 -17.56
C GLU A 46 0.66 -0.86 -18.06
N ARG A 47 -0.38 -0.52 -17.30
CA ARG A 47 -1.77 -0.51 -17.81
C ARG A 47 -2.10 0.91 -18.23
N ARG A 48 -2.51 1.09 -19.49
CA ARG A 48 -3.05 2.37 -19.97
C ARG A 48 -4.54 2.43 -19.66
N LEU A 49 -4.94 3.34 -18.77
CA LEU A 49 -6.35 3.65 -18.59
C LEU A 49 -6.84 4.51 -19.76
N MET A 50 -8.03 4.20 -20.25
CA MET A 50 -8.76 5.03 -21.21
C MET A 50 -9.94 5.63 -20.46
N ILE A 51 -9.78 6.86 -19.99
CA ILE A 51 -10.86 7.59 -19.33
C ILE A 51 -11.65 8.30 -20.42
N VAL A 52 -12.93 7.94 -20.55
CA VAL A 52 -13.87 8.67 -21.41
C VAL A 52 -14.58 9.68 -20.54
N GLU A 53 -14.14 10.94 -20.59
CA GLU A 53 -14.81 12.02 -19.89
C GLU A 53 -16.01 12.50 -20.71
N TYR A 54 -17.17 12.53 -20.07
CA TYR A 54 -18.37 13.18 -20.63
C TYR A 54 -18.54 14.52 -19.92
N PRO A 55 -18.38 15.66 -20.60
CA PRO A 55 -18.73 16.95 -20.00
C PRO A 55 -20.23 16.94 -19.67
N GLU A 56 -20.56 17.35 -18.45
CA GLU A 56 -21.92 17.25 -17.86
C GLU A 56 -22.96 18.17 -18.53
N ALA A 57 -22.59 18.90 -19.58
CA ALA A 57 -23.48 19.77 -20.33
C ALA A 57 -23.01 19.90 -21.78
N ASP A 58 -23.45 18.99 -22.65
CA ASP A 58 -23.90 19.27 -24.02
C ASP A 58 -24.00 17.96 -24.81
N TRP A 59 -25.21 17.59 -25.19
CA TRP A 59 -25.56 16.40 -25.97
C TRP A 59 -25.11 16.49 -27.45
N ALA A 60 -24.14 17.37 -27.76
CA ALA A 60 -23.73 17.70 -29.12
C ALA A 60 -22.20 17.81 -29.34
N CYS A 61 -21.36 17.45 -28.37
CA CYS A 61 -19.92 17.42 -28.56
C CYS A 61 -19.41 15.98 -28.69
N ASP A 62 -18.64 15.70 -29.75
CA ASP A 62 -17.91 14.44 -29.91
C ASP A 62 -17.01 14.21 -28.68
N PRO A 63 -17.02 13.00 -28.07
CA PRO A 63 -16.21 12.72 -26.90
C PRO A 63 -14.73 12.93 -27.22
N PHE A 64 -14.05 13.80 -26.46
CA PHE A 64 -12.61 13.93 -26.54
C PHE A 64 -11.99 12.77 -25.75
N LEU A 65 -11.40 11.80 -26.45
CA LEU A 65 -10.70 10.69 -25.84
C LEU A 65 -9.36 11.18 -25.30
N THR A 66 -9.32 11.54 -24.02
CA THR A 66 -8.07 11.85 -23.33
C THR A 66 -7.46 10.55 -22.81
N LEU A 67 -6.31 10.13 -23.37
CA LEU A 67 -5.48 9.08 -22.77
C LEU A 67 -4.84 9.66 -21.50
N SER A 68 -5.24 9.21 -20.32
CA SER A 68 -4.66 9.66 -19.05
C SER A 68 -4.58 8.53 -18.02
N GLU A 69 -3.49 8.61 -17.26
CA GLU A 69 -2.96 7.70 -16.23
C GLU A 69 -2.53 6.31 -16.70
N THR A 70 -1.22 6.08 -16.58
CA THR A 70 -0.63 4.74 -16.65
C THR A 70 -0.60 4.19 -15.23
N GLU A 71 -1.40 3.18 -14.94
CA GLU A 71 -1.24 2.38 -13.72
C GLU A 71 0.04 1.56 -13.88
N ARG A 72 1.01 1.78 -12.99
CA ARG A 72 2.19 0.92 -12.87
C ARG A 72 1.91 -0.14 -11.83
N LEU A 73 1.66 -1.35 -12.29
CA LEU A 73 1.49 -2.49 -11.41
C LEU A 73 2.85 -3.13 -11.13
N MET A 74 3.13 -3.35 -9.87
CA MET A 74 4.33 -4.08 -9.43
C MET A 74 3.97 -5.54 -9.19
N ILE A 75 4.59 -6.43 -9.95
CA ILE A 75 4.41 -7.87 -9.84
C ILE A 75 5.59 -8.44 -9.03
N ALA A 76 5.29 -9.23 -8.00
CA ALA A 76 6.29 -10.01 -7.28
C ALA A 76 6.10 -11.49 -7.62
N GLU A 77 7.12 -12.10 -8.24
CA GLU A 77 7.08 -13.50 -8.67
C GLU A 77 8.14 -14.31 -7.93
N HIS A 78 7.75 -15.50 -7.44
CA HIS A 78 8.68 -16.44 -6.86
C HIS A 78 9.42 -17.23 -7.95
N THR A 79 10.75 -17.21 -7.94
CA THR A 79 11.56 -17.72 -9.06
C THR A 79 12.11 -19.13 -8.86
N GLU A 80 12.10 -19.65 -7.64
CA GLU A 80 12.76 -20.92 -7.31
C GLU A 80 11.79 -21.98 -6.78
N ALA A 81 12.17 -23.25 -6.86
CA ALA A 81 11.41 -24.37 -6.30
C ALA A 81 11.77 -24.65 -4.82
N ASP A 82 12.43 -23.71 -4.14
CA ASP A 82 12.82 -23.85 -2.75
C ASP A 82 11.62 -23.61 -1.81
N TRP A 83 11.59 -24.37 -0.72
CA TRP A 83 10.52 -24.32 0.27
C TRP A 83 10.89 -23.27 1.32
N GLY A 84 10.41 -22.05 1.14
CA GLY A 84 10.69 -20.97 2.07
C GLY A 84 9.68 -19.83 2.01
N CYS A 85 9.57 -19.08 3.11
CA CYS A 85 8.83 -17.81 3.10
C CYS A 85 9.72 -16.73 2.50
N ARG A 86 9.11 -15.84 1.72
CA ARG A 86 9.78 -14.73 1.04
C ARG A 86 8.87 -13.52 1.15
N SER A 87 9.42 -12.39 1.58
CA SER A 87 8.68 -11.16 1.79
C SER A 87 9.32 -10.00 1.03
N VAL A 88 8.49 -9.02 0.72
CA VAL A 88 8.90 -7.74 0.15
C VAL A 88 8.11 -6.62 0.83
N PHE A 89 8.78 -5.51 1.13
CA PHE A 89 8.15 -4.32 1.69
C PHE A 89 7.85 -3.27 0.62
N ALA A 90 6.95 -2.34 0.93
CA ALA A 90 6.85 -1.10 0.17
C ALA A 90 8.06 -0.17 0.46
N VAL A 91 8.36 0.76 -0.44
CA VAL A 91 9.46 1.73 -0.31
C VAL A 91 9.26 2.64 0.91
N GLU A 92 8.06 3.18 1.05
CA GLU A 92 7.68 4.12 2.09
C GLU A 92 6.83 3.43 3.17
N SER A 93 7.13 3.72 4.42
CA SER A 93 6.30 3.32 5.55
C SER A 93 5.03 4.16 5.62
N ILE A 94 3.94 3.58 6.16
CA ILE A 94 2.72 4.33 6.48
C ILE A 94 3.09 5.59 7.28
N PRO A 95 2.64 6.79 6.86
CA PRO A 95 2.96 8.04 7.52
C PRO A 95 2.54 7.99 8.99
N ASN A 96 3.43 8.43 9.88
CA ASN A 96 3.14 8.54 11.30
C ASN A 96 2.25 9.76 11.56
N LYS A 97 0.98 9.68 11.16
CA LYS A 97 -0.06 10.68 11.41
C LYS A 97 -1.04 10.16 12.46
N GLU A 98 -1.59 11.07 13.25
CA GLU A 98 -2.58 10.74 14.29
C GLU A 98 -3.96 10.37 13.73
N SER A 99 -4.25 10.70 12.47
CA SER A 99 -5.54 10.46 11.83
C SER A 99 -5.39 10.21 10.33
N GLY A 100 -6.45 9.65 9.74
CA GLY A 100 -6.52 9.28 8.34
C GLY A 100 -6.63 7.77 8.13
N ILE A 101 -6.80 7.39 6.87
CA ILE A 101 -6.84 6.00 6.44
C ILE A 101 -5.70 5.79 5.46
N PHE A 102 -4.91 4.75 5.70
CA PHE A 102 -4.04 4.18 4.69
C PHE A 102 -4.69 2.92 4.14
N TYR A 103 -4.63 2.73 2.83
CA TYR A 103 -5.23 1.59 2.15
C TYR A 103 -4.47 1.28 0.86
N TYR A 104 -4.29 -0.01 0.58
CA TYR A 104 -3.79 -0.50 -0.69
C TYR A 104 -4.50 -1.81 -1.06
N GLU A 105 -4.53 -2.12 -2.35
CA GLU A 105 -5.06 -3.37 -2.89
C GLU A 105 -3.99 -4.12 -3.69
N MET A 106 -4.16 -5.44 -3.76
CA MET A 106 -3.37 -6.33 -4.59
C MET A 106 -4.31 -7.24 -5.38
N GLN A 107 -4.16 -7.25 -6.70
CA GLN A 107 -4.78 -8.25 -7.55
C GLN A 107 -3.94 -9.52 -7.57
N ILE A 108 -4.58 -10.66 -7.33
CA ILE A 108 -3.91 -11.96 -7.32
C ILE A 108 -3.91 -12.56 -8.72
N SER A 109 -2.78 -12.52 -9.41
CA SER A 109 -2.65 -13.09 -10.76
C SER A 109 -2.55 -14.61 -10.79
N ALA A 110 -1.95 -15.22 -9.77
CA ALA A 110 -1.84 -16.67 -9.61
C ALA A 110 -1.44 -17.02 -8.17
N ILE A 111 -1.86 -18.18 -7.67
CA ILE A 111 -1.37 -18.75 -6.41
C ILE A 111 -0.95 -20.19 -6.65
N THR A 112 0.36 -20.45 -6.57
CA THR A 112 0.92 -21.81 -6.61
C THR A 112 1.18 -22.39 -5.21
N ALA A 113 1.21 -21.52 -4.19
CA ALA A 113 1.46 -21.88 -2.80
C ALA A 113 0.56 -21.09 -1.83
N SER A 114 1.12 -20.36 -0.86
CA SER A 114 0.38 -19.54 0.09
C SER A 114 0.88 -18.10 -0.01
N VAL A 115 -0.05 -17.15 -0.12
CA VAL A 115 0.25 -15.70 -0.11
C VAL A 115 -0.28 -15.10 1.18
N SER A 116 0.45 -14.15 1.76
CA SER A 116 0.06 -13.40 2.96
C SER A 116 0.27 -11.91 2.70
N ILE A 117 -0.78 -11.11 2.90
CA ILE A 117 -0.80 -9.68 2.61
C ILE A 117 -1.04 -8.93 3.91
N GLY A 118 -0.22 -7.92 4.20
CA GLY A 118 -0.47 -7.10 5.37
C GLY A 118 0.67 -6.16 5.74
N LEU A 119 0.81 -5.95 7.04
CA LEU A 119 1.63 -4.90 7.62
C LEU A 119 2.70 -5.50 8.50
N ALA A 120 3.91 -5.00 8.35
CA ALA A 120 5.05 -5.39 9.14
C ALA A 120 5.86 -4.16 9.53
N THR A 121 6.63 -4.29 10.60
CA THR A 121 7.65 -3.31 10.96
C THR A 121 8.91 -3.56 10.14
N LYS A 122 9.78 -2.55 10.04
CA LYS A 122 11.01 -2.63 9.21
C LYS A 122 11.99 -3.71 9.69
N GLU A 123 11.83 -4.20 10.91
CA GLU A 123 12.69 -5.21 11.52
C GLU A 123 12.27 -6.66 11.16
N MET A 124 11.13 -6.88 10.51
CA MET A 124 10.72 -8.22 10.11
C MET A 124 11.72 -8.78 9.06
N PRO A 125 12.28 -9.98 9.27
CA PRO A 125 13.18 -10.60 8.28
C PRO A 125 12.45 -10.98 6.98
N LEU A 126 13.14 -10.83 5.85
CA LEU A 126 12.59 -11.09 4.50
C LEU A 126 12.33 -12.57 4.23
N ASP A 127 12.99 -13.48 4.96
CA ASP A 127 12.85 -14.93 4.85
C ASP A 127 11.68 -15.48 5.72
N LYS A 128 10.82 -14.61 6.25
CA LYS A 128 9.66 -14.95 7.10
C LYS A 128 8.36 -14.48 6.48
N LEU A 129 7.25 -15.00 6.99
CA LEU A 129 5.89 -14.65 6.56
C LEU A 129 5.29 -13.54 7.43
N VAL A 130 4.72 -12.52 6.79
CA VAL A 130 3.95 -11.48 7.48
C VAL A 130 2.75 -12.12 8.18
N GLY A 131 2.48 -11.70 9.42
CA GLY A 131 1.51 -12.31 10.34
C GLY A 131 2.10 -13.35 11.29
N TYR A 132 3.20 -14.02 10.89
CA TYR A 132 3.87 -15.04 11.71
C TYR A 132 5.08 -14.51 12.48
N VAL A 133 5.47 -13.26 12.24
CA VAL A 133 6.48 -12.54 13.02
C VAL A 133 5.77 -11.63 14.03
N LYS A 134 6.28 -11.57 15.27
CA LYS A 134 5.69 -10.72 16.31
C LYS A 134 5.67 -9.26 15.85
N GLY A 135 4.53 -8.59 16.03
CA GLY A 135 4.35 -7.19 15.62
C GLY A 135 3.97 -7.02 14.15
N THR A 136 3.64 -8.11 13.47
CA THR A 136 3.16 -8.11 12.08
C THR A 136 1.74 -8.67 12.01
N TYR A 137 0.98 -8.22 11.02
CA TYR A 137 -0.45 -8.50 10.89
C TYR A 137 -0.77 -8.80 9.44
N SER A 138 -1.52 -9.85 9.15
CA SER A 138 -1.81 -10.21 7.77
C SER A 138 -3.17 -10.87 7.57
N TYR A 139 -3.57 -10.90 6.30
CA TYR A 139 -4.59 -11.76 5.75
C TYR A 139 -3.93 -12.72 4.75
N ASP A 140 -4.04 -14.02 5.01
CA ASP A 140 -3.44 -15.05 4.16
C ASP A 140 -4.47 -15.83 3.32
N SER A 141 -4.02 -16.26 2.14
CA SER A 141 -4.83 -16.96 1.11
C SER A 141 -5.56 -18.22 1.60
N ARG A 142 -5.12 -18.84 2.70
CA ARG A 142 -5.77 -19.99 3.34
C ARG A 142 -6.97 -19.60 4.18
N GLY A 143 -7.27 -18.30 4.29
CA GLY A 143 -8.43 -17.75 4.97
C GLY A 143 -8.19 -17.52 6.46
N TYR A 144 -7.06 -16.91 6.79
CA TYR A 144 -6.78 -16.49 8.17
C TYR A 144 -6.28 -15.06 8.25
N PHE A 145 -6.78 -14.33 9.25
CA PHE A 145 -6.11 -13.16 9.78
C PHE A 145 -5.10 -13.58 10.83
N TRP A 146 -3.84 -13.15 10.73
CA TRP A 146 -2.78 -13.45 11.68
C TRP A 146 -2.32 -12.21 12.44
N GLY A 147 -1.89 -12.41 13.68
CA GLY A 147 -1.33 -11.34 14.53
C GLY A 147 -2.39 -10.53 15.30
N HIS A 148 -3.67 -10.74 15.01
CA HIS A 148 -4.79 -10.04 15.64
C HIS A 148 -5.23 -10.74 16.93
N GLU A 149 -4.68 -10.30 18.06
CA GLU A 149 -5.07 -10.78 19.40
C GLU A 149 -6.40 -10.12 19.83
N VAL A 150 -7.52 -10.74 19.45
CA VAL A 150 -8.88 -10.30 19.79
C VAL A 150 -9.63 -11.40 20.56
N ALA A 151 -10.73 -11.02 21.22
CA ALA A 151 -11.56 -11.97 21.94
C ALA A 151 -12.09 -13.07 20.98
N GLY A 152 -11.85 -14.33 21.32
CA GLY A 152 -12.28 -15.47 20.51
C GLY A 152 -11.31 -15.89 19.39
N CYS A 153 -10.16 -15.24 19.24
CA CYS A 153 -9.12 -15.73 18.34
C CYS A 153 -8.54 -17.09 18.82
N SER A 154 -8.01 -17.86 17.87
CA SER A 154 -7.28 -19.10 18.14
C SER A 154 -5.78 -18.84 18.10
N HIS A 155 -4.97 -19.75 18.66
CA HIS A 155 -3.51 -19.63 18.62
C HIS A 155 -2.86 -20.85 17.99
N LEU A 156 -1.96 -20.62 17.03
CA LEU A 156 -1.06 -21.63 16.51
C LEU A 156 0.37 -21.23 16.88
N ASN A 157 1.09 -22.08 17.62
CA ASN A 157 2.45 -21.78 18.08
C ASN A 157 2.60 -20.41 18.79
N LYS A 158 1.57 -20.00 19.56
CA LYS A 158 1.46 -18.69 20.24
C LYS A 158 1.20 -17.49 19.31
N HIS A 159 0.91 -17.72 18.04
CA HIS A 159 0.49 -16.68 17.11
C HIS A 159 -1.04 -16.67 17.01
N PRO A 160 -1.70 -15.54 17.33
CA PRO A 160 -3.15 -15.44 17.23
C PRO A 160 -3.58 -15.45 15.77
N PHE A 161 -4.70 -16.11 15.51
CA PHE A 161 -5.34 -16.13 14.21
C PHE A 161 -6.87 -16.21 14.30
N ILE A 162 -7.52 -15.72 13.25
CA ILE A 162 -8.97 -15.69 13.08
C ILE A 162 -9.29 -16.26 11.71
N LYS A 163 -10.33 -17.09 11.61
CA LYS A 163 -10.74 -17.70 10.34
C LYS A 163 -11.65 -16.74 9.56
N VAL A 164 -11.32 -16.53 8.30
CA VAL A 164 -12.03 -15.64 7.38
C VAL A 164 -12.20 -16.31 6.02
N PRO A 165 -12.91 -15.71 5.04
CA PRO A 165 -12.95 -16.23 3.68
C PRO A 165 -11.55 -16.45 3.10
N LYS A 166 -11.42 -17.39 2.15
CA LYS A 166 -10.19 -17.59 1.40
C LYS A 166 -10.16 -16.66 0.20
N PHE A 167 -8.97 -16.38 -0.31
CA PHE A 167 -8.79 -15.73 -1.60
C PHE A 167 -7.85 -16.52 -2.50
N GLY A 168 -7.99 -16.33 -3.80
CA GLY A 168 -7.27 -17.05 -4.84
C GLY A 168 -7.00 -16.21 -6.07
N GLU A 169 -6.62 -16.89 -7.15
CA GLU A 169 -6.44 -16.27 -8.46
C GLU A 169 -7.69 -15.51 -8.91
N GLY A 170 -7.49 -14.28 -9.39
CA GLY A 170 -8.55 -13.38 -9.84
C GLY A 170 -9.09 -12.44 -8.76
N ASP A 171 -8.89 -12.76 -7.47
CA ASP A 171 -9.38 -11.91 -6.39
C ASP A 171 -8.54 -10.63 -6.21
N VAL A 172 -9.18 -9.59 -5.70
CA VAL A 172 -8.54 -8.35 -5.25
C VAL A 172 -8.60 -8.31 -3.72
N VAL A 173 -7.43 -8.25 -3.09
CA VAL A 173 -7.29 -8.24 -1.63
C VAL A 173 -6.81 -6.87 -1.19
N GLY A 174 -7.58 -6.21 -0.32
CA GLY A 174 -7.20 -4.93 0.27
C GLY A 174 -6.71 -5.07 1.70
N CYS A 175 -5.79 -4.19 2.09
CA CYS A 175 -5.32 -4.03 3.45
C CYS A 175 -5.26 -2.56 3.81
N GLY A 176 -5.84 -2.19 4.95
CA GLY A 176 -5.89 -0.82 5.40
C GLY A 176 -5.68 -0.64 6.89
N VAL A 177 -5.35 0.59 7.27
CA VAL A 177 -5.22 1.05 8.65
C VAL A 177 -6.04 2.31 8.82
N ASN A 178 -6.96 2.28 9.79
CA ASN A 178 -7.53 3.48 10.36
C ASN A 178 -6.58 3.98 11.45
N LEU A 179 -5.85 5.07 11.19
CA LEU A 179 -4.83 5.60 12.08
C LEU A 179 -5.42 6.20 13.36
N GLU A 180 -6.63 6.77 13.26
CA GLU A 180 -7.34 7.35 14.40
C GLU A 180 -7.81 6.27 15.37
N LYS A 181 -8.45 5.22 14.86
CA LYS A 181 -8.92 4.07 15.66
C LYS A 181 -7.82 3.08 16.00
N ARG A 182 -6.65 3.20 15.37
CA ARG A 182 -5.54 2.23 15.44
C ARG A 182 -6.00 0.81 15.11
N GLN A 183 -6.83 0.69 14.07
CA GLN A 183 -7.43 -0.55 13.63
C GLN A 183 -6.95 -0.92 12.23
N ILE A 184 -6.59 -2.18 12.06
CA ILE A 184 -6.27 -2.77 10.75
C ILE A 184 -7.54 -3.43 10.22
N PHE A 185 -7.80 -3.31 8.93
CA PHE A 185 -8.92 -3.94 8.25
C PHE A 185 -8.50 -4.51 6.90
N TYR A 186 -9.26 -5.48 6.41
CA TYR A 186 -9.02 -6.12 5.12
C TYR A 186 -10.28 -6.13 4.27
N THR A 187 -10.09 -6.16 2.96
CA THR A 187 -11.19 -6.34 2.00
C THR A 187 -10.90 -7.51 1.08
N LEU A 188 -11.96 -8.15 0.60
CA LEU A 188 -11.90 -9.12 -0.48
C LEU A 188 -12.91 -8.69 -1.54
N ASN A 189 -12.44 -8.41 -2.76
CA ASN A 189 -13.27 -7.98 -3.88
C ASN A 189 -14.17 -6.77 -3.56
N GLY A 190 -13.60 -5.78 -2.85
CA GLY A 190 -14.29 -4.57 -2.40
C GLY A 190 -15.17 -4.74 -1.16
N GLU A 191 -15.37 -5.96 -0.66
CA GLU A 191 -16.14 -6.21 0.56
C GLU A 191 -15.26 -6.18 1.81
N LEU A 192 -15.66 -5.40 2.82
CA LEU A 192 -14.99 -5.37 4.13
C LEU A 192 -15.17 -6.71 4.84
N LEU A 193 -14.08 -7.28 5.31
CA LEU A 193 -14.09 -8.52 6.06
C LEU A 193 -14.21 -8.24 7.56
N GLU A 194 -15.21 -8.86 8.19
CA GLU A 194 -15.36 -8.86 9.64
C GLU A 194 -14.58 -10.04 10.25
N PRO A 195 -13.76 -9.81 11.30
CA PRO A 195 -13.14 -10.88 12.07
C PRO A 195 -14.13 -11.68 12.92
#